data_AF-A0A920P2D5-F1
#
_entry.id   AF-A0A920P2D5-F1
#
_cell.length_a   1.000
_cell.length_b   1.000
_cell.length_c   1.000
_cell.angle_alpha   90.00
_cell.angle_beta   90.00
_cell.angle_gamma   90.00
#
_symmetry.space_group_name_H-M   'P 1'
#
loop_
_entity.id
_entity.type
_entity.pdbx_description
1 polymer ?
#
loop_
_entity_poly.entity_id
_entity_poly.type
_entity_poly.pdbx_seq_one_letter_code
_entity_poly.pdbx_strand_id
1 'polypeptide(L)'
;MEEPMNALIQSYMRTKAQNYDEYIEVMRTHTNSSNNTVFADSEGNIAYLHSNFIPVRDTRFNYLQPVDGSDPATDWQGVHTIEETPNSVNPSVGWLQNTNNWPFSAAGPDSPRREEFPVYVQRSGENARGLHAMRVLEGKTDFTLQSLIDAAFDSYLTGFEELIPALVRAYDQTDASNPLKAELTDQVNILRDWDLRWSVESIATSLAIFFGEETRRLDATERELPQQQLQALSVASARLEADFGSWRTPWGDINRFQRLTGDIVQPFDDAGPSTPVGFPSGRWGSLASFGARAYPQTKKWYGTSGNSFVAVVEFGDQVRARAVTAGGLDSDPSSPHFNDQAELYATGDLREVYYYRADVEDHMEREYHPGN
;
A
#
# COMPACT_ATOMS: atom_id res chain seq x y z
N MET A 1 3.40 -19.29 -19.57
CA MET A 1 2.25 -20.19 -19.60
C MET A 1 1.05 -19.34 -19.96
N GLU A 2 0.38 -19.67 -21.05
CA GLU A 2 -0.83 -18.98 -21.54
C GLU A 2 -2.00 -19.95 -21.39
N GLU A 3 -2.44 -20.21 -20.15
CA GLU A 3 -3.64 -21.01 -19.87
C GLU A 3 -4.78 -20.13 -19.35
N PRO A 4 -5.29 -19.18 -20.17
CA PRO A 4 -6.23 -18.17 -19.71
C PRO A 4 -7.56 -18.76 -19.20
N MET A 5 -7.99 -19.89 -19.77
CA MET A 5 -9.21 -20.58 -19.32
C MET A 5 -9.04 -21.17 -17.92
N ASN A 6 -7.94 -21.88 -17.67
CA ASN A 6 -7.65 -22.45 -16.35
C ASN A 6 -7.43 -21.35 -15.31
N ALA A 7 -6.78 -20.25 -15.69
CA ALA A 7 -6.64 -19.07 -14.83
C ALA A 7 -8.00 -18.47 -14.44
N LEU A 8 -8.94 -18.35 -15.39
CA LEU A 8 -10.29 -17.88 -15.12
C LEU A 8 -11.07 -18.84 -14.23
N ILE A 9 -11.01 -20.15 -14.50
CA ILE A 9 -11.66 -21.20 -13.70
C ILE A 9 -11.11 -21.17 -12.27
N GLN A 10 -9.79 -21.14 -12.10
CA GLN A 10 -9.16 -21.03 -10.79
C GLN A 10 -9.62 -19.77 -10.06
N SER A 11 -9.64 -18.61 -10.73
CA SER A 11 -10.09 -17.36 -10.12
C SER A 11 -11.53 -17.45 -9.61
N TYR A 12 -12.44 -18.01 -10.42
CA TYR A 12 -13.83 -18.22 -10.02
C TYR A 12 -13.96 -19.22 -8.87
N MET A 13 -13.32 -20.38 -8.97
CA MET A 13 -13.43 -21.46 -7.99
C MET A 13 -12.87 -21.07 -6.61
N ARG A 14 -11.86 -20.18 -6.55
CA ARG A 14 -11.39 -19.60 -5.27
C ARG A 14 -12.50 -18.87 -4.51
N THR A 15 -13.44 -18.24 -5.21
CA THR A 15 -14.60 -17.56 -4.59
C THR A 15 -15.71 -18.53 -4.16
N LYS A 16 -15.56 -19.83 -4.49
CA LYS A 16 -16.56 -20.88 -4.24
C LYS A 16 -16.09 -21.95 -3.27
N ALA A 17 -14.79 -22.02 -2.98
CA ALA A 17 -14.24 -22.91 -1.97
C ALA A 17 -14.93 -22.68 -0.63
N GLN A 18 -15.35 -23.76 0.03
CA GLN A 18 -16.11 -23.70 1.28
C GLN A 18 -15.21 -23.71 2.53
N ASN A 19 -13.97 -24.13 2.39
CA ASN A 19 -12.99 -24.25 3.47
C ASN A 19 -11.57 -24.13 2.91
N TYR A 20 -10.60 -24.10 3.82
CA TYR A 20 -9.18 -24.02 3.48
C TYR A 20 -8.70 -25.16 2.57
N ASP A 21 -9.10 -26.40 2.82
CA ASP A 21 -8.65 -27.57 2.04
C ASP A 21 -9.12 -27.49 0.58
N GLU A 22 -10.39 -27.15 0.35
CA GLU A 22 -10.94 -26.90 -0.99
C GLU A 22 -10.23 -25.72 -1.67
N TYR A 23 -9.91 -24.68 -0.92
CA TYR A 23 -9.19 -23.52 -1.45
C TYR A 23 -7.78 -23.93 -1.94
N ILE A 24 -7.06 -24.74 -1.16
CA ILE A 24 -5.75 -25.26 -1.54
C ILE A 24 -5.84 -26.16 -2.77
N GLU A 25 -6.84 -27.03 -2.86
CA GLU A 25 -7.04 -27.87 -4.04
C GLU A 25 -7.25 -27.03 -5.31
N VAL A 26 -8.05 -25.96 -5.23
CA VAL A 26 -8.19 -25.00 -6.35
C VAL A 26 -6.85 -24.35 -6.70
N MET A 27 -6.03 -24.00 -5.69
CA MET A 27 -4.72 -23.41 -5.91
C MET A 27 -3.75 -24.36 -6.61
N ARG A 28 -3.85 -25.69 -6.46
CA ARG A 28 -3.00 -26.68 -7.19
C ARG A 28 -3.13 -26.64 -8.72
N THR A 29 -4.06 -25.88 -9.27
CA THR A 29 -4.10 -25.59 -10.72
C THR A 29 -2.93 -24.71 -11.19
N HIS A 30 -2.21 -24.02 -10.28
CA HIS A 30 -0.99 -23.25 -10.56
C HIS A 30 -1.13 -22.15 -11.63
N THR A 31 -2.32 -21.60 -11.87
CA THR A 31 -2.52 -20.57 -12.92
C THR A 31 -2.51 -19.12 -12.44
N ASN A 32 -2.45 -18.86 -11.13
CA ASN A 32 -2.28 -17.51 -10.57
C ASN A 32 -0.79 -17.13 -10.62
N SER A 33 -0.42 -16.36 -11.64
CA SER A 33 0.99 -16.13 -12.00
C SER A 33 1.70 -15.00 -11.26
N SER A 34 0.99 -14.17 -10.48
CA SER A 34 1.61 -12.94 -9.93
C SER A 34 1.21 -12.55 -8.52
N ASN A 35 0.13 -13.08 -7.96
CA ASN A 35 -0.44 -12.53 -6.73
C ASN A 35 -0.18 -13.44 -5.54
N ASN A 36 0.39 -12.87 -4.47
CA ASN A 36 0.25 -13.43 -3.12
C ASN A 36 -1.23 -13.41 -2.72
N THR A 37 -1.65 -14.37 -1.90
CA THR A 37 -3.01 -14.41 -1.37
C THR A 37 -2.96 -14.43 0.15
N VAL A 38 -3.80 -13.61 0.79
CA VAL A 38 -4.17 -13.79 2.20
C VAL A 38 -5.57 -14.38 2.25
N PHE A 39 -5.73 -15.45 3.02
CA PHE A 39 -6.96 -16.20 3.21
C PHE A 39 -7.39 -16.11 4.67
N ALA A 40 -8.70 -16.05 4.91
CA ALA A 40 -9.34 -16.21 6.20
C ALA A 40 -10.72 -16.87 6.01
N ASP A 41 -11.15 -17.69 6.96
CA ASP A 41 -12.48 -18.30 6.97
C ASP A 41 -13.16 -18.27 8.35
N SER A 42 -14.41 -18.73 8.40
CA SER A 42 -15.21 -18.83 9.63
C SER A 42 -14.83 -20.00 10.55
N GLU A 43 -13.95 -20.90 10.11
CA GLU A 43 -13.39 -21.96 10.96
C GLU A 43 -12.18 -21.46 11.77
N GLY A 44 -11.76 -20.21 11.53
CA GLY A 44 -10.64 -19.57 12.20
C GLY A 44 -9.30 -19.82 11.50
N ASN A 45 -9.30 -20.37 10.28
CA ASN A 45 -8.06 -20.52 9.52
C ASN A 45 -7.63 -19.18 8.95
N ILE A 46 -6.32 -18.90 9.00
CA ILE A 46 -5.68 -17.81 8.27
C ILE A 46 -4.48 -18.35 7.51
N ALA A 47 -4.27 -17.89 6.28
CA ALA A 47 -3.11 -18.31 5.49
C ALA A 47 -2.56 -17.19 4.61
N TYR A 48 -1.24 -17.08 4.55
CA TYR A 48 -0.51 -16.34 3.54
C TYR A 48 0.05 -17.36 2.56
N LEU A 49 -0.36 -17.23 1.30
CA LEU A 49 0.06 -18.09 0.21
C LEU A 49 0.89 -17.26 -0.76
N HIS A 50 2.18 -17.54 -0.82
CA HIS A 50 3.09 -16.94 -1.78
C HIS A 50 2.79 -17.44 -3.18
N SER A 51 2.98 -16.58 -4.20
CA SER A 51 2.68 -16.81 -5.62
C SER A 51 2.44 -18.26 -6.05
N ASN A 52 1.33 -18.50 -6.74
CA ASN A 52 0.93 -19.85 -7.11
C ASN A 52 1.69 -20.45 -8.30
N PHE A 53 2.44 -19.65 -9.06
CA PHE A 53 3.24 -20.13 -10.18
C PHE A 53 4.69 -19.68 -10.03
N ILE A 54 5.52 -20.58 -9.50
CA ILE A 54 6.96 -20.35 -9.34
C ILE A 54 7.70 -21.47 -10.07
N PRO A 55 8.30 -21.19 -11.24
CA PRO A 55 9.07 -22.20 -11.96
C PRO A 55 10.28 -22.69 -11.17
N VAL A 56 10.47 -24.01 -11.11
CA VAL A 56 11.70 -24.63 -10.60
C VAL A 56 12.82 -24.37 -11.58
N ARG A 57 13.93 -23.80 -11.09
CA ARG A 57 15.05 -23.34 -11.92
C ARG A 57 16.39 -23.74 -11.32
N ASP A 58 17.40 -23.85 -12.17
CA ASP A 58 18.79 -24.10 -11.74
C ASP A 58 19.39 -22.83 -11.13
N THR A 59 19.80 -22.91 -9.87
CA THR A 59 20.33 -21.77 -9.10
C THR A 59 21.68 -21.26 -9.60
N ARG A 60 22.35 -21.94 -10.53
CA ARG A 60 23.62 -21.46 -11.10
C ARG A 60 23.45 -20.22 -11.99
N PHE A 61 22.25 -19.97 -12.50
CA PHE A 61 21.97 -18.85 -13.40
C PHE A 61 21.42 -17.63 -12.67
N ASN A 62 21.71 -16.44 -13.20
CA ASN A 62 21.07 -15.21 -12.77
C ASN A 62 19.90 -14.85 -13.69
N TYR A 63 18.70 -15.29 -13.33
CA TYR A 63 17.46 -15.03 -14.09
C TYR A 63 16.96 -13.57 -14.08
N LEU A 64 17.74 -12.62 -13.56
CA LEU A 64 17.51 -11.17 -13.80
C LEU A 64 18.15 -10.67 -15.10
N GLN A 65 18.95 -11.52 -15.74
CA GLN A 65 19.60 -11.25 -17.01
C GLN A 65 19.14 -12.27 -18.04
N PRO A 66 19.26 -11.97 -19.34
CA PRO A 66 19.13 -12.99 -20.36
C PRO A 66 20.07 -14.17 -20.05
N VAL A 67 19.51 -15.38 -20.07
CA VAL A 67 20.26 -16.64 -19.94
C VAL A 67 20.42 -17.28 -21.33
N ASP A 68 21.42 -18.14 -21.50
CA ASP A 68 21.67 -18.81 -22.77
C ASP A 68 20.60 -19.86 -23.08
N GLY A 69 19.67 -19.52 -23.97
CA GLY A 69 18.58 -20.42 -24.38
C GLY A 69 19.02 -21.66 -25.17
N SER A 70 20.32 -21.82 -25.47
CA SER A 70 20.86 -23.05 -26.05
C SER A 70 21.35 -24.06 -25.01
N ASP A 71 21.49 -23.65 -23.74
CA ASP A 71 21.84 -24.51 -22.62
C ASP A 71 20.56 -25.11 -22.01
N PRO A 72 20.33 -26.43 -22.12
CA PRO A 72 19.12 -27.07 -21.59
C PRO A 72 18.91 -26.91 -20.08
N ALA A 73 19.97 -26.59 -19.32
CA ALA A 73 19.84 -26.31 -17.89
C ALA A 73 19.11 -24.97 -17.62
N THR A 74 18.95 -24.11 -18.62
CA THR A 74 18.17 -22.86 -18.49
C THR A 74 16.67 -23.09 -18.53
N ASP A 75 16.21 -24.25 -19.01
CA ASP A 75 14.80 -24.64 -18.99
C ASP A 75 14.33 -24.89 -17.55
N TRP A 76 13.14 -24.37 -17.24
CA TRP A 76 12.50 -24.59 -15.95
C TRP A 76 11.95 -26.02 -15.86
N GLN A 77 12.10 -26.63 -14.69
CA GLN A 77 11.86 -28.07 -14.46
C GLN A 77 10.50 -28.29 -13.78
N GLY A 78 9.45 -27.72 -14.36
CA GLY A 78 8.11 -27.69 -13.76
C GLY A 78 7.93 -26.57 -12.73
N VAL A 79 6.81 -26.59 -12.01
CA VAL A 79 6.44 -25.57 -11.01
C VAL A 79 6.68 -26.12 -9.61
N HIS A 80 7.15 -25.28 -8.69
CA HIS A 80 7.12 -25.58 -7.26
C HIS A 80 5.69 -25.94 -6.83
N THR A 81 5.56 -27.01 -6.07
CA THR A 81 4.31 -27.32 -5.36
C THR A 81 3.98 -26.21 -4.37
N ILE A 82 2.72 -26.14 -3.91
CA ILE A 82 2.32 -25.17 -2.88
C ILE A 82 3.22 -25.32 -1.65
N GLU A 83 3.53 -26.54 -1.24
CA GLU A 83 4.33 -26.84 -0.06
C GLU A 83 5.80 -26.40 -0.17
N GLU A 84 6.31 -26.22 -1.39
CA GLU A 84 7.69 -25.77 -1.66
C GLU A 84 7.82 -24.24 -1.71
N THR A 85 6.72 -23.49 -1.55
CA THR A 85 6.73 -22.02 -1.53
C THR A 85 6.64 -21.45 -0.10
N PRO A 86 7.12 -20.22 0.15
CA PRO A 86 7.19 -19.63 1.49
C PRO A 86 5.81 -19.16 1.98
N ASN A 87 4.95 -20.12 2.32
CA ASN A 87 3.62 -19.90 2.85
C ASN A 87 3.62 -19.82 4.39
N SER A 88 2.59 -19.24 4.97
CA SER A 88 2.35 -19.25 6.42
C SER A 88 0.90 -19.61 6.68
N VAL A 89 0.66 -20.67 7.45
CA VAL A 89 -0.70 -21.19 7.70
C VAL A 89 -0.88 -21.29 9.20
N ASN A 90 -1.95 -20.66 9.73
CA ASN A 90 -2.29 -20.63 11.15
C ASN A 90 -1.08 -20.37 12.06
N PRO A 91 -0.31 -19.29 11.84
CA PRO A 91 0.84 -18.98 12.67
C PRO A 91 0.40 -18.69 14.11
N SER A 92 1.24 -19.03 15.08
CA SER A 92 0.97 -18.84 16.52
C SER A 92 0.87 -17.38 16.92
N VAL A 93 1.46 -16.46 16.15
CA VAL A 93 1.32 -15.01 16.35
C VAL A 93 -0.11 -14.51 16.11
N GLY A 94 -0.98 -15.28 15.44
CA GLY A 94 -2.40 -14.96 15.26
C GLY A 94 -2.71 -13.89 14.21
N TRP A 95 -1.73 -13.47 13.40
CA TRP A 95 -1.92 -12.51 12.32
C TRP A 95 -1.04 -12.82 11.11
N LEU A 96 -1.44 -12.28 9.95
CA LEU A 96 -0.71 -12.33 8.70
C LEU A 96 -0.73 -10.97 8.01
N GLN A 97 0.34 -10.62 7.29
CA GLN A 97 0.41 -9.39 6.51
C GLN A 97 1.23 -9.56 5.23
N ASN A 98 0.88 -8.79 4.19
CA ASN A 98 1.76 -8.56 3.06
C ASN A 98 1.46 -7.19 2.44
N THR A 99 2.50 -6.38 2.29
CA THR A 99 2.40 -5.01 1.75
C THR A 99 3.23 -4.87 0.47
N ASN A 100 3.28 -5.95 -0.31
CA ASN A 100 4.19 -6.14 -1.46
C ASN A 100 5.67 -6.27 -1.06
N ASN A 101 5.94 -6.50 0.22
CA ASN A 101 7.24 -6.92 0.75
C ASN A 101 7.45 -8.43 0.57
N TRP A 102 8.62 -8.91 0.98
CA TRP A 102 8.97 -10.34 1.02
C TRP A 102 8.03 -11.19 1.90
N PRO A 103 8.00 -12.52 1.73
CA PRO A 103 7.16 -13.41 2.53
C PRO A 103 7.75 -13.69 3.92
N PHE A 104 9.04 -13.40 4.12
CA PHE A 104 9.80 -13.77 5.33
C PHE A 104 9.50 -12.91 6.56
N SER A 105 8.50 -12.03 6.47
CA SER A 105 7.93 -11.25 7.58
C SER A 105 6.39 -11.32 7.59
N ALA A 106 5.80 -12.22 6.81
CA ALA A 106 4.35 -12.31 6.67
C ALA A 106 3.63 -12.68 7.97
N ALA A 107 4.32 -13.37 8.88
CA ALA A 107 3.81 -13.83 10.18
C ALA A 107 4.79 -13.49 11.33
N GLY A 108 5.58 -12.41 11.20
CA GLY A 108 6.56 -12.03 12.21
C GLY A 108 7.56 -13.17 12.51
N PRO A 109 7.81 -13.53 13.79
CA PRO A 109 8.68 -14.65 14.17
C PRO A 109 8.31 -16.02 13.58
N ASP A 110 7.05 -16.22 13.20
CA ASP A 110 6.55 -17.49 12.65
C ASP A 110 6.67 -17.55 11.11
N SER A 111 7.27 -16.53 10.49
CA SER A 111 7.45 -16.49 9.04
C SER A 111 8.43 -17.57 8.57
N PRO A 112 8.29 -18.06 7.31
CA PRO A 112 9.27 -18.94 6.69
C PRO A 112 10.65 -18.33 6.69
N ARG A 113 11.67 -19.18 6.79
CA ARG A 113 13.06 -18.74 6.79
C ARG A 113 13.57 -18.61 5.37
N ARG A 114 14.20 -17.48 5.05
CA ARG A 114 14.65 -17.18 3.68
C ARG A 114 15.60 -18.23 3.12
N GLU A 115 16.46 -18.76 3.98
CA GLU A 115 17.52 -19.71 3.64
C GLU A 115 16.98 -21.09 3.21
N GLU A 116 15.71 -21.37 3.49
CA GLU A 116 15.05 -22.62 3.12
C GLU A 116 14.56 -22.62 1.66
N PHE A 117 14.58 -21.46 0.99
CA PHE A 117 14.07 -21.30 -0.38
C PHE A 117 15.17 -20.87 -1.36
N PRO A 118 15.13 -21.34 -2.63
CA PRO A 118 16.03 -20.85 -3.66
C PRO A 118 15.95 -19.34 -3.85
N VAL A 119 17.09 -18.70 -4.11
CA VAL A 119 17.18 -17.22 -4.25
C VAL A 119 16.25 -16.65 -5.31
N TYR A 120 15.87 -17.43 -6.33
CA TYR A 120 14.95 -16.96 -7.37
C TYR A 120 13.47 -16.94 -6.95
N VAL A 121 13.09 -17.60 -5.85
CA VAL A 121 11.70 -17.64 -5.36
C VAL A 121 11.25 -16.24 -4.95
N GLN A 122 12.07 -15.56 -4.15
CA GLN A 122 11.85 -14.17 -3.78
C GLN A 122 13.17 -13.41 -3.75
N ARG A 123 13.19 -12.26 -4.43
CA ARG A 123 14.36 -11.36 -4.47
C ARG A 123 14.12 -9.98 -3.87
N SER A 124 12.89 -9.49 -3.85
CA SER A 124 12.58 -8.22 -3.17
C SER A 124 12.70 -8.38 -1.66
N GLY A 125 13.06 -7.31 -0.96
CA GLY A 125 13.22 -7.28 0.48
C GLY A 125 11.98 -6.78 1.22
N GLU A 126 12.22 -6.37 2.47
CA GLU A 126 11.26 -5.63 3.26
C GLU A 126 11.00 -4.23 2.68
N ASN A 127 9.88 -3.62 3.05
CA ASN A 127 9.59 -2.22 2.78
C ASN A 127 9.03 -1.50 4.02
N ALA A 128 9.02 -0.17 3.99
CA ALA A 128 8.55 0.64 5.12
C ALA A 128 7.12 0.26 5.57
N ARG A 129 6.21 0.00 4.63
CA ARG A 129 4.82 -0.33 4.93
C ARG A 129 4.67 -1.69 5.62
N GLY A 130 5.52 -2.66 5.30
CA GLY A 130 5.59 -3.95 5.99
C GLY A 130 6.05 -3.80 7.44
N LEU A 131 7.06 -2.95 7.69
CA LEU A 131 7.48 -2.59 9.06
C LEU A 131 6.33 -1.96 9.86
N HIS A 132 5.53 -1.11 9.21
CA HIS A 132 4.36 -0.51 9.86
C HIS A 132 3.26 -1.54 10.13
N ALA A 133 2.97 -2.43 9.18
CA ALA A 133 1.98 -3.49 9.36
C ALA A 133 2.32 -4.37 10.56
N MET A 134 3.57 -4.78 10.70
CA MET A 134 4.02 -5.54 11.87
C MET A 134 3.81 -4.76 13.18
N ARG A 135 4.11 -3.46 13.21
CA ARG A 135 3.95 -2.63 14.40
C ARG A 135 2.52 -2.55 14.93
N VAL A 136 1.52 -2.50 14.05
CA VAL A 136 0.11 -2.37 14.47
C VAL A 136 -0.54 -3.73 14.77
N LEU A 137 0.09 -4.84 14.35
CA LEU A 137 -0.39 -6.20 14.58
C LEU A 137 0.29 -6.88 15.77
N GLU A 138 1.59 -6.64 15.97
CA GLU A 138 2.38 -7.32 17.00
C GLU A 138 1.82 -7.07 18.41
N GLY A 139 1.58 -8.15 19.15
CA GLY A 139 1.07 -8.10 20.52
C GLY A 139 -0.43 -7.77 20.66
N LYS A 140 -1.15 -7.52 19.56
CA LYS A 140 -2.59 -7.26 19.59
C LYS A 140 -3.38 -8.53 19.31
N THR A 141 -4.43 -8.79 20.11
CA THR A 141 -5.15 -10.08 20.10
C THR A 141 -6.68 -9.94 20.08
N ASP A 142 -7.21 -8.74 20.27
CA ASP A 142 -8.63 -8.43 20.46
C ASP A 142 -9.17 -7.47 19.38
N PHE A 143 -8.82 -7.74 18.13
CA PHE A 143 -9.30 -6.94 17.01
C PHE A 143 -10.83 -6.99 16.90
N THR A 144 -11.45 -5.82 17.05
CA THR A 144 -12.78 -5.52 16.51
C THR A 144 -12.68 -4.96 15.08
N LEU A 145 -13.77 -4.97 14.32
CA LEU A 145 -13.86 -4.29 13.02
C LEU A 145 -13.29 -2.86 13.08
N GLN A 146 -13.70 -2.05 14.06
CA GLN A 146 -13.21 -0.67 14.19
C GLN A 146 -11.72 -0.64 14.49
N SER A 147 -11.24 -1.43 15.45
CA SER A 147 -9.82 -1.41 15.81
C SER A 147 -8.88 -1.92 14.72
N LEU A 148 -9.40 -2.69 13.75
CA LEU A 148 -8.68 -3.12 12.56
C LEU A 148 -8.71 -2.04 11.47
N ILE A 149 -9.80 -1.29 11.33
CA ILE A 149 -9.84 -0.05 10.53
C ILE A 149 -8.82 0.95 11.07
N ASP A 150 -8.82 1.20 12.39
CA ASP A 150 -7.89 2.12 13.04
C ASP A 150 -6.42 1.71 12.79
N ALA A 151 -6.13 0.41 12.82
CA ALA A 151 -4.80 -0.11 12.49
C ALA A 151 -4.46 0.08 11.00
N ALA A 152 -5.40 -0.17 10.09
CA ALA A 152 -5.20 0.02 8.65
C ALA A 152 -5.01 1.50 8.25
N PHE A 153 -5.56 2.41 9.04
CA PHE A 153 -5.43 3.87 8.87
C PHE A 153 -4.47 4.52 9.89
N ASP A 154 -3.67 3.75 10.64
CA ASP A 154 -2.66 4.33 11.52
C ASP A 154 -1.73 5.23 10.69
N SER A 155 -1.49 6.43 11.23
CA SER A 155 -0.87 7.52 10.46
C SER A 155 0.65 7.51 10.44
N TYR A 156 1.30 6.55 11.10
CA TYR A 156 2.75 6.54 11.24
C TYR A 156 3.47 6.26 9.91
N LEU A 157 4.63 6.88 9.71
CA LEU A 157 5.43 6.77 8.50
C LEU A 157 6.83 6.23 8.81
N THR A 158 6.94 4.91 8.89
CA THR A 158 8.19 4.18 9.15
C THR A 158 9.32 4.52 8.17
N GLY A 159 9.01 4.97 6.95
CA GLY A 159 10.01 5.39 5.97
C GLY A 159 10.82 6.63 6.40
N PHE A 160 10.35 7.38 7.41
CA PHE A 160 11.01 8.56 7.94
C PHE A 160 11.80 8.32 9.22
N GLU A 161 11.75 7.11 9.81
CA GLU A 161 12.42 6.78 11.07
C GLU A 161 13.95 6.89 10.99
N GLU A 162 14.53 6.60 9.83
CA GLU A 162 15.96 6.80 9.59
C GLU A 162 16.26 8.16 8.95
N LEU A 163 15.39 8.57 8.03
CA LEU A 163 15.61 9.73 7.16
C LEU A 163 15.58 11.05 7.93
N ILE A 164 14.63 11.24 8.84
CA ILE A 164 14.50 12.47 9.63
C ILE A 164 15.63 12.61 10.66
N PRO A 165 15.96 11.59 11.47
CA PRO A 165 17.12 11.67 12.35
C PRO A 165 18.44 11.88 11.62
N ALA A 166 18.61 11.33 10.41
CA ALA A 166 19.79 11.59 9.59
C ALA A 166 19.91 13.08 9.20
N LEU A 167 18.81 13.67 8.71
CA LEU A 167 18.74 15.10 8.38
C LEU A 167 19.04 15.98 9.60
N VAL A 168 18.46 15.66 10.76
CA VAL A 168 18.69 16.40 12.00
C VAL A 168 20.16 16.33 12.42
N ARG A 169 20.80 15.15 12.34
CA ARG A 169 22.23 15.00 12.62
C ARG A 169 23.09 15.79 11.64
N ALA A 170 22.78 15.74 10.35
CA ALA A 170 23.47 16.51 9.32
C ALA A 170 23.39 18.02 9.59
N TYR A 171 22.21 18.51 9.96
CA TYR A 171 22.03 19.90 10.37
C TYR A 171 22.87 20.23 11.60
N ASP A 172 22.76 19.46 12.68
CA ASP A 172 23.43 19.74 13.96
C ASP A 172 24.96 19.75 13.85
N GLN A 173 25.54 18.95 12.96
CA GLN A 173 26.98 18.89 12.70
C GLN A 173 27.47 19.95 11.71
N THR A 174 26.56 20.64 11.02
CA THR A 174 26.92 21.68 10.05
C THR A 174 27.39 22.95 10.76
N ASP A 175 28.53 23.48 10.30
CA ASP A 175 29.12 24.70 10.84
C ASP A 175 28.18 25.90 10.74
N ALA A 176 28.19 26.77 11.75
CA ALA A 176 27.33 27.96 11.81
C ALA A 176 27.58 28.95 10.66
N SER A 177 28.75 28.89 10.01
CA SER A 177 29.08 29.70 8.83
C SER A 177 28.45 29.17 7.53
N ASN A 178 27.93 27.94 7.51
CA ASN A 178 27.24 27.40 6.33
C ASN A 178 25.88 28.12 6.16
N PRO A 179 25.60 28.74 5.00
CA PRO A 179 24.37 29.49 4.79
C PRO A 179 23.09 28.65 4.97
N LEU A 180 23.15 27.34 4.63
CA LEU A 180 22.01 26.43 4.79
C LEU A 180 21.63 26.24 6.27
N LYS A 181 22.58 26.41 7.20
CA LYS A 181 22.31 26.29 8.64
C LYS A 181 21.31 27.36 9.10
N ALA A 182 21.49 28.59 8.67
CA ALA A 182 20.58 29.69 9.00
C ALA A 182 19.25 29.54 8.24
N GLU A 183 19.32 29.25 6.94
CA GLU A 183 18.15 29.10 6.06
C GLU A 183 17.16 28.03 6.55
N LEU A 184 17.66 26.89 7.02
CA LEU A 184 16.83 25.70 7.28
C LEU A 184 16.44 25.52 8.74
N THR A 185 16.65 26.53 9.59
CA THR A 185 16.42 26.43 11.04
C THR A 185 14.98 26.00 11.35
N ASP A 186 14.00 26.67 10.76
CA ASP A 186 12.59 26.40 11.02
C ASP A 186 12.14 25.04 10.45
N GLN A 187 12.62 24.69 9.26
CA GLN A 187 12.34 23.44 8.56
C GLN A 187 12.88 22.24 9.33
N VAL A 188 14.09 22.33 9.87
CA VAL A 188 14.66 21.27 10.69
C VAL A 188 13.97 21.17 12.04
N ASN A 189 13.59 22.29 12.66
CA ASN A 189 12.88 22.26 13.95
C ASN A 189 11.51 21.56 13.84
N ILE A 190 10.71 21.89 12.82
CA ILE A 190 9.40 21.23 12.65
C ILE A 190 9.52 19.73 12.36
N LEU A 191 10.55 19.31 11.60
CA LEU A 191 10.79 17.89 11.33
C LEU A 191 11.40 17.16 12.55
N ARG A 192 12.20 17.85 13.36
CA ARG A 192 12.76 17.32 14.61
C ARG A 192 11.67 16.99 15.63
N ASP A 193 10.65 17.84 15.70
CA ASP A 193 9.54 17.69 16.65
C ASP A 193 8.38 16.85 16.08
N TRP A 194 8.46 16.44 14.81
CA TRP A 194 7.42 15.66 14.16
C TRP A 194 7.39 14.23 14.70
N ASP A 195 6.20 13.76 15.05
CA ASP A 195 5.91 12.41 15.52
C ASP A 195 5.87 11.36 14.39
N LEU A 196 6.27 11.74 13.17
CA LEU A 196 6.25 10.94 11.95
C LEU A 196 4.84 10.50 11.53
N ARG A 197 3.80 11.20 11.99
CA ARG A 197 2.41 10.91 11.65
C ARG A 197 1.86 11.87 10.61
N TRP A 198 1.14 11.34 9.64
CA TRP A 198 0.42 12.18 8.68
C TRP A 198 -0.90 12.71 9.23
N SER A 199 -1.29 13.89 8.78
CA SER A 199 -2.63 14.45 8.90
C SER A 199 -2.85 15.46 7.77
N VAL A 200 -4.11 15.84 7.52
CA VAL A 200 -4.42 16.86 6.51
C VAL A 200 -3.89 18.25 6.92
N GLU A 201 -3.79 18.53 8.21
CA GLU A 201 -3.24 19.79 8.74
C GLU A 201 -1.70 19.79 8.86
N SER A 202 -1.05 18.63 8.66
CA SER A 202 0.37 18.46 8.97
C SER A 202 1.27 19.14 7.94
N ILE A 203 1.89 20.25 8.36
CA ILE A 203 2.97 20.92 7.63
C ILE A 203 4.22 20.04 7.57
N ALA A 204 4.51 19.33 8.66
CA ALA A 204 5.65 18.43 8.73
C ALA A 204 5.55 17.32 7.69
N THR A 205 4.35 16.77 7.45
CA THR A 205 4.13 15.78 6.38
C THR A 205 4.42 16.36 5.01
N SER A 206 3.94 17.56 4.67
CA SER A 206 4.26 18.22 3.40
C SER A 206 5.78 18.33 3.19
N LEU A 207 6.47 18.89 4.18
CA LEU A 207 7.91 19.13 4.09
C LEU A 207 8.70 17.82 4.02
N ALA A 208 8.35 16.83 4.84
CA ALA A 208 8.99 15.52 4.87
C ALA A 208 8.82 14.76 3.55
N ILE A 209 7.62 14.77 2.96
CA ILE A 209 7.35 14.08 1.69
C ILE A 209 8.12 14.72 0.54
N PHE A 210 8.14 16.05 0.45
CA PHE A 210 8.92 16.74 -0.58
C PHE A 210 10.43 16.48 -0.40
N PHE A 211 10.93 16.57 0.83
CA PHE A 211 12.31 16.22 1.16
C PHE A 211 12.64 14.76 0.80
N GLY A 212 11.75 13.83 1.12
CA GLY A 212 11.86 12.42 0.77
C GLY A 212 11.95 12.21 -0.75
N GLU A 213 11.12 12.87 -1.53
CA GLU A 213 11.19 12.78 -3.00
C GLU A 213 12.48 13.39 -3.56
N GLU A 214 13.00 14.49 -2.99
CA GLU A 214 14.30 15.05 -3.39
C GLU A 214 15.46 14.09 -3.06
N THR A 215 15.50 13.55 -1.85
CA THR A 215 16.56 12.61 -1.44
C THR A 215 16.55 11.34 -2.31
N ARG A 216 15.39 10.91 -2.78
CA ARG A 216 15.28 9.74 -3.66
C ARG A 216 15.84 9.95 -5.07
N ARG A 217 16.07 11.20 -5.49
CA ARG A 217 16.78 11.52 -6.74
C ARG A 217 18.29 11.45 -6.60
N LEU A 218 18.79 11.47 -5.36
CA LEU A 218 20.20 11.29 -5.04
C LEU A 218 20.56 9.80 -5.05
N ASP A 219 21.82 9.50 -5.37
CA ASP A 219 22.37 8.16 -5.22
C ASP A 219 22.62 7.83 -3.73
N ALA A 220 22.80 6.54 -3.41
CA ALA A 220 22.90 6.08 -2.02
C ALA A 220 24.04 6.75 -1.25
N THR A 221 25.21 6.92 -1.88
CA THR A 221 26.37 7.59 -1.28
C THR A 221 26.11 9.07 -1.03
N GLU A 222 25.39 9.74 -1.93
CA GLU A 222 25.05 11.16 -1.80
C GLU A 222 24.07 11.39 -0.66
N ARG A 223 23.11 10.48 -0.45
CA ARG A 223 22.15 10.56 0.66
C ARG A 223 22.82 10.53 2.03
N GLU A 224 24.02 9.97 2.15
CA GLU A 224 24.79 9.95 3.39
C GLU A 224 25.53 11.26 3.66
N LEU A 225 25.68 12.12 2.65
CA LEU A 225 26.44 13.37 2.77
C LEU A 225 25.58 14.46 3.44
N PRO A 226 26.04 15.07 4.56
CA PRO A 226 25.27 16.11 5.27
C PRO A 226 24.84 17.28 4.38
N GLN A 227 25.76 17.75 3.52
CA GLN A 227 25.49 18.86 2.61
C GLN A 227 24.36 18.53 1.62
N GLN A 228 24.29 17.30 1.13
CA GLN A 228 23.26 16.89 0.18
C GLN A 228 21.89 16.75 0.84
N GLN A 229 21.83 16.29 2.09
CA GLN A 229 20.58 16.27 2.85
C GLN A 229 20.03 17.68 3.08
N LEU A 230 20.87 18.62 3.48
CA LEU A 230 20.46 20.03 3.65
C LEU A 230 20.03 20.66 2.32
N GLN A 231 20.77 20.38 1.24
CA GLN A 231 20.40 20.90 -0.08
C GLN A 231 19.06 20.33 -0.57
N ALA A 232 18.80 19.05 -0.35
CA ALA A 232 17.51 18.42 -0.67
C ALA A 232 16.36 19.05 0.13
N LEU A 233 16.57 19.37 1.42
CA LEU A 233 15.56 20.07 2.24
C LEU A 233 15.31 21.50 1.74
N SER A 234 16.37 22.24 1.37
CA SER A 234 16.25 23.57 0.78
C SER A 234 15.44 23.55 -0.52
N VAL A 235 15.73 22.60 -1.42
CA VAL A 235 14.96 22.43 -2.68
C VAL A 235 13.50 22.08 -2.39
N ALA A 236 13.24 21.16 -1.46
CA ALA A 236 11.89 20.79 -1.05
C ALA A 236 11.10 22.00 -0.50
N SER A 237 11.70 22.76 0.42
CA SER A 237 11.11 23.96 1.01
C SER A 237 10.82 25.02 -0.05
N ALA A 238 11.79 25.29 -0.95
CA ALA A 238 11.63 26.26 -2.03
C ALA A 238 10.54 25.84 -3.02
N ARG A 239 10.40 24.52 -3.28
CA ARG A 239 9.34 24.00 -4.15
C ARG A 239 7.95 24.21 -3.56
N LEU A 240 7.79 23.94 -2.26
CA LEU A 240 6.54 24.20 -1.56
C LEU A 240 6.17 25.70 -1.59
N GLU A 241 7.14 26.58 -1.32
CA GLU A 241 6.96 28.03 -1.42
C GLU A 241 6.53 28.46 -2.82
N ALA A 242 7.19 27.95 -3.86
CA ALA A 242 6.92 28.33 -5.25
C ALA A 242 5.57 27.83 -5.77
N ASP A 243 5.13 26.65 -5.33
CA ASP A 243 3.88 26.04 -5.80
C ASP A 243 2.65 26.50 -5.00
N PHE A 244 2.82 26.78 -3.70
CA PHE A 244 1.70 27.01 -2.77
C PHE A 244 1.77 28.35 -2.02
N GLY A 245 2.82 29.14 -2.24
CA GLY A 245 3.01 30.45 -1.62
C GLY A 245 3.54 30.41 -0.18
N SER A 246 3.71 29.21 0.39
CA SER A 246 4.40 29.02 1.67
C SER A 246 4.97 27.61 1.77
N TRP A 247 6.20 27.47 2.27
CA TRP A 247 6.72 26.16 2.68
C TRP A 247 5.94 25.54 3.85
N ARG A 248 5.16 26.35 4.57
CA ARG A 248 4.27 25.94 5.67
C ARG A 248 2.89 25.46 5.21
N THR A 249 2.75 25.04 3.95
CA THR A 249 1.46 24.57 3.41
C THR A 249 1.08 23.20 4.02
N PRO A 250 -0.12 23.05 4.60
CA PRO A 250 -0.62 21.77 5.12
C PRO A 250 -0.75 20.69 4.04
N TRP A 251 -0.58 19.42 4.43
CA TRP A 251 -0.58 18.31 3.48
C TRP A 251 -1.89 18.14 2.72
N GLY A 252 -3.03 18.37 3.39
CA GLY A 252 -4.35 18.28 2.78
C GLY A 252 -4.60 19.31 1.69
N ASP A 253 -3.88 20.43 1.67
CA ASP A 253 -3.96 21.42 0.58
C ASP A 253 -3.22 20.97 -0.68
N ILE A 254 -2.26 20.06 -0.50
CA ILE A 254 -1.40 19.51 -1.55
C ILE A 254 -1.99 18.21 -2.07
N ASN A 255 -2.30 17.25 -1.21
CA ASN A 255 -2.64 15.88 -1.56
C ASN A 255 -4.16 15.68 -1.65
N ARG A 256 -4.66 15.50 -2.87
CA ARG A 256 -6.09 15.55 -3.18
C ARG A 256 -6.58 14.33 -3.94
N PHE A 257 -7.80 13.90 -3.64
CA PHE A 257 -8.58 13.04 -4.51
C PHE A 257 -9.54 13.90 -5.35
N GLN A 258 -9.58 13.68 -6.66
CA GLN A 258 -10.43 14.44 -7.56
C GLN A 258 -11.02 13.55 -8.64
N ARG A 259 -12.33 13.69 -8.84
CA ARG A 259 -13.07 13.17 -9.99
C ARG A 259 -13.86 14.32 -10.59
N LEU A 260 -13.61 14.63 -11.86
CA LEU A 260 -14.33 15.68 -12.59
C LEU A 260 -15.21 15.12 -13.70
N THR A 261 -14.84 13.96 -14.25
CA THR A 261 -15.50 13.31 -15.38
C THR A 261 -15.59 11.80 -15.18
N GLY A 262 -16.34 11.12 -16.06
CA GLY A 262 -16.41 9.66 -16.12
C GLY A 262 -15.25 8.98 -16.84
N ASP A 263 -14.20 9.72 -17.20
CA ASP A 263 -13.11 9.21 -18.03
C ASP A 263 -12.22 8.22 -17.28
N ILE A 264 -11.71 7.20 -17.97
CA ILE A 264 -10.73 6.27 -17.39
C ILE A 264 -9.44 7.02 -17.02
N VAL A 265 -9.00 7.93 -17.90
CA VAL A 265 -7.86 8.81 -17.65
C VAL A 265 -8.43 10.15 -17.20
N GLN A 266 -8.39 10.39 -15.89
CA GLN A 266 -8.96 11.59 -15.29
C GLN A 266 -8.17 12.84 -15.69
N PRO A 267 -8.83 13.92 -16.15
CA PRO A 267 -8.25 15.25 -16.15
C PRO A 267 -8.21 15.79 -14.72
N PHE A 268 -7.23 16.63 -14.42
CA PHE A 268 -7.09 17.28 -13.11
C PHE A 268 -7.02 18.80 -13.26
N ASP A 269 -7.65 19.50 -12.32
CA ASP A 269 -7.71 20.97 -12.26
C ASP A 269 -7.73 21.43 -10.79
N ASP A 270 -6.77 22.28 -10.43
CA ASP A 270 -6.63 22.84 -9.08
C ASP A 270 -7.81 23.72 -8.64
N ALA A 271 -8.54 24.28 -9.60
CA ALA A 271 -9.77 25.04 -9.37
C ALA A 271 -11.01 24.15 -9.18
N GLY A 272 -10.93 22.88 -9.60
CA GLY A 272 -12.02 21.92 -9.49
C GLY A 272 -12.25 21.43 -8.06
N PRO A 273 -13.45 20.90 -7.76
CA PRO A 273 -13.72 20.27 -6.47
C PRO A 273 -12.77 19.08 -6.26
N SER A 274 -12.31 18.89 -5.04
CA SER A 274 -11.46 17.78 -4.66
C SER A 274 -11.54 17.54 -3.15
N THR A 275 -11.19 16.34 -2.70
CA THR A 275 -11.21 15.92 -1.29
C THR A 275 -9.77 15.85 -0.76
N PRO A 276 -9.44 16.46 0.40
CA PRO A 276 -8.12 16.29 1.00
C PRO A 276 -7.90 14.83 1.40
N VAL A 277 -6.71 14.28 1.14
CA VAL A 277 -6.36 12.93 1.58
C VAL A 277 -5.15 13.01 2.51
N GLY A 278 -5.33 12.59 3.78
CA GLY A 278 -4.28 12.67 4.78
C GLY A 278 -3.13 11.68 4.54
N PHE A 279 -3.44 10.46 4.11
CA PHE A 279 -2.45 9.42 3.94
C PHE A 279 -1.64 9.57 2.64
N PRO A 280 -0.29 9.49 2.68
CA PRO A 280 0.57 9.59 1.51
C PRO A 280 0.82 8.21 0.88
N SER A 281 1.78 8.13 -0.05
CA SER A 281 2.17 6.87 -0.68
C SER A 281 2.70 5.84 0.34
N GLY A 282 2.29 4.58 0.20
CA GLY A 282 2.80 3.47 0.99
C GLY A 282 4.32 3.28 0.92
N ARG A 283 5.00 3.90 -0.07
CA ARG A 283 6.46 4.05 -0.09
C ARG A 283 7.04 4.56 1.22
N TRP A 284 6.33 5.48 1.87
CA TRP A 284 6.79 6.14 3.09
C TRP A 284 6.37 5.42 4.37
N GLY A 285 5.75 4.24 4.24
CA GLY A 285 5.27 3.45 5.37
C GLY A 285 3.78 3.56 5.65
N SER A 286 3.04 4.40 4.93
CA SER A 286 1.61 4.57 5.15
C SER A 286 0.82 3.30 4.81
N LEU A 287 0.02 2.77 5.75
CA LEU A 287 -0.78 1.56 5.53
C LEU A 287 -1.94 1.82 4.57
N ALA A 288 -2.77 2.82 4.89
CA ALA A 288 -3.59 3.50 3.90
C ALA A 288 -2.64 4.20 2.92
N SER A 289 -2.63 3.79 1.66
CA SER A 289 -1.67 4.27 0.66
C SER A 289 -2.39 5.09 -0.40
N PHE A 290 -1.84 6.26 -0.70
CA PHE A 290 -2.29 7.13 -1.78
C PHE A 290 -1.10 7.60 -2.63
N GLY A 291 -0.96 7.03 -3.82
CA GLY A 291 0.08 7.42 -4.77
C GLY A 291 -0.35 8.65 -5.57
N ALA A 292 0.08 9.83 -5.11
CA ALA A 292 -0.23 11.10 -5.73
C ALA A 292 1.01 11.84 -6.25
N ARG A 293 0.79 12.71 -7.24
CA ARG A 293 1.79 13.61 -7.83
C ARG A 293 1.12 14.79 -8.52
N ALA A 294 1.89 15.83 -8.82
CA ALA A 294 1.45 16.87 -9.73
C ALA A 294 1.29 16.33 -11.17
N TYR A 295 0.24 16.78 -11.84
CA TYR A 295 -0.07 16.55 -13.25
C TYR A 295 0.18 17.82 -14.08
N PRO A 296 0.23 17.73 -15.43
CA PRO A 296 0.36 18.92 -16.27
C PRO A 296 -0.65 19.99 -15.86
N GLN A 297 -0.16 21.24 -15.70
CA GLN A 297 -0.95 22.42 -15.31
C GLN A 297 -1.48 22.44 -13.87
N THR A 298 -1.13 21.46 -13.04
CA THR A 298 -1.51 21.44 -11.61
C THR A 298 -0.30 21.66 -10.71
N LYS A 299 -0.55 22.27 -9.55
CA LYS A 299 0.37 22.38 -8.41
C LYS A 299 0.02 21.34 -7.35
N LYS A 300 -1.27 21.16 -7.07
CA LYS A 300 -1.75 20.10 -6.19
C LYS A 300 -1.42 18.74 -6.77
N TRP A 301 -1.35 17.76 -5.88
CA TRP A 301 -1.06 16.38 -6.21
C TRP A 301 -2.34 15.58 -6.20
N TYR A 302 -2.56 14.80 -7.26
CA TYR A 302 -3.74 13.96 -7.40
C TYR A 302 -3.37 12.49 -7.38
N GLY A 303 -4.12 11.69 -6.62
CA GLY A 303 -3.86 10.26 -6.52
C GLY A 303 -4.43 9.46 -7.69
N THR A 304 -3.63 8.53 -8.21
CA THR A 304 -4.05 7.59 -9.27
C THR A 304 -3.65 6.15 -8.97
N SER A 305 -3.13 5.88 -7.79
CA SER A 305 -2.80 4.53 -7.32
C SER A 305 -2.87 4.48 -5.79
N GLY A 306 -2.89 3.27 -5.23
CA GLY A 306 -3.02 3.05 -3.79
C GLY A 306 -4.29 2.27 -3.45
N ASN A 307 -4.84 2.52 -2.27
CA ASN A 307 -6.11 1.91 -1.86
C ASN A 307 -7.21 2.36 -2.82
N SER A 308 -7.95 1.40 -3.38
CA SER A 308 -9.10 1.65 -4.26
C SER A 308 -10.37 1.10 -3.64
N PHE A 309 -10.40 -0.20 -3.36
CA PHE A 309 -11.39 -0.87 -2.53
C PHE A 309 -10.75 -1.24 -1.19
N VAL A 310 -11.39 -0.85 -0.10
CA VAL A 310 -10.97 -1.22 1.26
C VAL A 310 -12.13 -1.95 1.91
N ALA A 311 -11.86 -3.09 2.52
CA ALA A 311 -12.84 -3.83 3.29
C ALA A 311 -12.19 -4.41 4.55
N VAL A 312 -12.96 -4.42 5.62
CA VAL A 312 -12.65 -5.11 6.88
C VAL A 312 -13.81 -6.06 7.14
N VAL A 313 -13.49 -7.34 7.31
CA VAL A 313 -14.47 -8.43 7.39
C VAL A 313 -14.22 -9.24 8.66
N GLU A 314 -15.29 -9.56 9.36
CA GLU A 314 -15.32 -10.41 10.55
C GLU A 314 -16.13 -11.68 10.23
N PHE A 315 -15.51 -12.84 10.39
CA PHE A 315 -16.11 -14.16 10.13
C PHE A 315 -16.62 -14.81 11.43
N GLY A 316 -17.63 -14.21 12.07
CA GLY A 316 -18.34 -14.82 13.21
C GLY A 316 -19.48 -15.74 12.77
N ASP A 317 -20.41 -16.03 13.70
CA ASP A 317 -21.67 -16.76 13.39
C ASP A 317 -22.45 -16.12 12.23
N GLN A 318 -22.30 -14.80 12.08
CA GLN A 318 -22.71 -14.03 10.92
C GLN A 318 -21.53 -13.21 10.41
N VAL A 319 -21.40 -13.13 9.08
CA VAL A 319 -20.38 -12.30 8.45
C VAL A 319 -20.77 -10.85 8.60
N ARG A 320 -19.84 -10.03 9.08
CA ARG A 320 -20.00 -8.58 9.16
C ARG A 320 -18.85 -7.92 8.42
N ALA A 321 -19.13 -6.85 7.70
CA ALA A 321 -18.09 -6.12 7.00
C ALA A 321 -18.37 -4.62 6.94
N ARG A 322 -17.30 -3.85 6.90
CA ARG A 322 -17.31 -2.44 6.50
C ARG A 322 -16.41 -2.27 5.29
N ALA A 323 -16.83 -1.48 4.31
CA ALA A 323 -16.06 -1.28 3.09
C ALA A 323 -16.22 0.14 2.53
N VAL A 324 -15.32 0.53 1.63
CA VAL A 324 -15.45 1.75 0.82
C VAL A 324 -14.79 1.55 -0.53
N THR A 325 -15.31 2.20 -1.56
CA THR A 325 -14.65 2.35 -2.86
C THR A 325 -14.26 3.81 -3.05
N ALA A 326 -13.03 4.07 -3.47
CA ALA A 326 -12.52 5.42 -3.71
C ALA A 326 -13.42 6.17 -4.72
N GLY A 327 -14.04 7.27 -4.26
CA GLY A 327 -14.93 8.09 -5.07
C GLY A 327 -16.38 7.61 -5.02
N GLY A 328 -16.71 6.48 -5.65
CA GLY A 328 -18.09 6.00 -5.78
C GLY A 328 -18.19 4.79 -6.72
N LEU A 329 -19.41 4.36 -7.04
CA LEU A 329 -19.68 3.17 -7.88
C LEU A 329 -20.29 3.50 -9.25
N ASP A 330 -20.41 4.79 -9.59
CA ASP A 330 -20.87 5.26 -10.89
C ASP A 330 -19.81 6.13 -11.58
N SER A 331 -19.81 6.10 -12.91
CA SER A 331 -18.94 6.91 -13.77
C SER A 331 -19.67 8.08 -14.41
N ASP A 332 -21.01 8.15 -14.35
CA ASP A 332 -21.78 9.31 -14.81
C ASP A 332 -21.62 10.47 -13.80
N PRO A 333 -21.03 11.62 -14.18
CA PRO A 333 -20.86 12.76 -13.29
C PRO A 333 -22.16 13.36 -12.72
N SER A 334 -23.31 13.04 -13.33
CA SER A 334 -24.63 13.45 -12.84
C SER A 334 -25.25 12.48 -11.83
N SER A 335 -24.68 11.28 -11.69
CA SER A 335 -25.14 10.27 -10.75
C SER A 335 -24.83 10.69 -9.31
N PRO A 336 -25.75 10.49 -8.35
CA PRO A 336 -25.43 10.70 -6.93
C PRO A 336 -24.29 9.79 -6.46
N HIS A 337 -24.05 8.65 -7.12
CA HIS A 337 -23.00 7.69 -6.78
C HIS A 337 -21.68 7.89 -7.52
N PHE A 338 -21.50 9.06 -8.14
CA PHE A 338 -20.25 9.43 -8.81
C PHE A 338 -19.12 9.73 -7.81
N ASN A 339 -19.38 10.42 -6.71
CA ASN A 339 -18.31 10.83 -5.78
C ASN A 339 -18.75 10.81 -4.31
N ASP A 340 -19.79 10.03 -4.00
CA ASP A 340 -20.43 9.94 -2.68
C ASP A 340 -19.59 9.24 -1.60
N GLN A 341 -18.56 8.49 -1.99
CA GLN A 341 -17.66 7.77 -1.07
C GLN A 341 -16.27 8.39 -0.95
N ALA A 342 -15.98 9.53 -1.60
CA ALA A 342 -14.66 10.16 -1.54
C ALA A 342 -14.26 10.58 -0.12
N GLU A 343 -15.18 11.17 0.64
CA GLU A 343 -14.91 11.59 2.03
C GLU A 343 -14.74 10.39 2.97
N LEU A 344 -15.60 9.38 2.84
CA LEU A 344 -15.51 8.13 3.60
C LEU A 344 -14.16 7.43 3.35
N TYR A 345 -13.70 7.44 2.10
CA TYR A 345 -12.38 6.91 1.72
C TYR A 345 -11.24 7.73 2.35
N ALA A 346 -11.31 9.06 2.28
CA ALA A 346 -10.26 9.94 2.77
C ALA A 346 -10.10 9.91 4.30
N THR A 347 -11.19 9.64 5.02
CA THR A 347 -11.26 9.62 6.49
C THR A 347 -11.18 8.23 7.10
N GLY A 348 -11.36 7.17 6.31
CA GLY A 348 -11.44 5.80 6.80
C GLY A 348 -12.80 5.44 7.43
N ASP A 349 -13.82 6.28 7.28
CA ASP A 349 -15.18 6.00 7.76
C ASP A 349 -15.91 5.02 6.83
N LEU A 350 -15.50 3.75 6.88
CA LEU A 350 -16.02 2.71 6.00
C LEU A 350 -17.52 2.49 6.22
N ARG A 351 -18.30 2.36 5.15
CA ARG A 351 -19.74 2.08 5.23
C ARG A 351 -20.00 0.61 5.55
N GLU A 352 -21.15 0.33 6.16
CA GLU A 352 -21.61 -1.05 6.37
C GLU A 352 -21.86 -1.78 5.04
N VAL A 353 -21.58 -3.09 5.02
CA VAL A 353 -21.87 -3.96 3.89
C VAL A 353 -23.13 -4.77 4.20
N TYR A 354 -24.20 -4.49 3.46
CA TYR A 354 -25.45 -5.26 3.52
C TYR A 354 -25.28 -6.59 2.77
N TYR A 355 -24.95 -7.64 3.52
CA TYR A 355 -24.68 -8.97 2.96
C TYR A 355 -25.93 -9.85 2.95
N TYR A 356 -26.79 -9.75 3.97
CA TYR A 356 -27.98 -10.58 4.07
C TYR A 356 -29.16 -9.94 3.34
N ARG A 357 -30.09 -10.80 2.89
CA ARG A 357 -31.27 -10.37 2.13
C ARG A 357 -32.09 -9.31 2.86
N ALA A 358 -32.31 -9.46 4.17
CA ALA A 358 -33.06 -8.50 4.96
C ALA A 358 -32.39 -7.12 4.96
N ASP A 359 -31.06 -7.06 5.15
CA ASP A 359 -30.30 -5.81 5.11
C ASP A 359 -30.43 -5.14 3.73
N VAL A 360 -30.37 -5.93 2.65
CA VAL A 360 -30.52 -5.41 1.29
C VAL A 360 -31.94 -4.88 1.06
N GLU A 361 -32.98 -5.61 1.49
CA GLU A 361 -34.38 -5.21 1.35
C GLU A 361 -34.69 -3.91 2.11
N ASP A 362 -34.11 -3.72 3.31
CA ASP A 362 -34.31 -2.53 4.13
C ASP A 362 -33.62 -1.27 3.57
N HIS A 363 -32.58 -1.43 2.75
CA HIS A 363 -31.77 -0.33 2.21
C HIS A 363 -31.83 -0.22 0.68
N MET A 364 -32.73 -0.95 0.02
CA MET A 364 -32.84 -0.99 -1.43
C MET A 364 -33.36 0.33 -2.01
N GLU A 365 -32.61 0.93 -2.93
CA GLU A 365 -33.08 2.11 -3.67
C GLU A 365 -33.75 1.75 -5.01
N ARG A 366 -33.35 0.62 -5.61
CA ARG A 366 -33.86 0.17 -6.92
C ARG A 366 -33.84 -1.34 -7.05
N GLU A 367 -34.94 -1.89 -7.56
CA GLU A 367 -35.05 -3.27 -8.03
C GLU A 367 -35.07 -3.30 -9.57
N TYR A 368 -34.49 -4.33 -10.17
CA TYR A 368 -34.61 -4.55 -11.62
C TYR A 368 -34.67 -6.06 -11.93
N HIS A 369 -35.37 -6.39 -13.01
CA HIS A 369 -35.48 -7.76 -13.52
C HIS A 369 -34.85 -7.84 -14.92
N PRO A 370 -33.67 -8.44 -15.08
CA PRO A 370 -33.06 -8.61 -16.40
C PRO A 370 -33.97 -9.42 -17.33
N GLY A 371 -34.21 -8.93 -18.55
CA GLY A 371 -34.90 -9.68 -19.60
C GLY A 371 -36.43 -9.58 -19.63
N ASN A 372 -37.04 -8.73 -18.79
CA ASN A 372 -38.44 -8.32 -18.92
C ASN A 372 -38.60 -7.11 -19.85
#